data_AF-A0A3Q9WM37-F1
#
_entry.id   AF-A0A3Q9WM37-F1
#
_cell.length_a   1.000
_cell.length_b   1.000
_cell.length_c   1.000
_cell.angle_alpha   90.00
_cell.angle_beta   90.00
_cell.angle_gamma   90.00
#
_symmetry.space_group_name_H-M   'P 1'
#
loop_
_entity.id
_entity.type
_entity.pdbx_description
1 polymer ?
#
loop_
_entity_poly.entity_id
_entity_poly.type
_entity_poly.pdbx_seq_one_letter_code
_entity_poly.pdbx_strand_id
1 'polypeptide(L)'
;MVDDADTLPADVHQVLSGLVARGAAAVLSAAPGPTLMARVPLSLQARSTGRGFVLAPRSPSDGDFFGARFDLDAPPVPGRGYACDPAGAVEVHVARAAPGWAPGCPPPVSPTGSARPPWAEP
;
A
#
# COMPACT_ATOMS: atom_id res chain seq x y z
N MET A 1 -8.89 -9.51 -2.46
CA MET A 1 -7.79 -8.60 -2.83
C MET A 1 -7.95 -8.29 -4.31
N VAL A 2 -7.80 -7.03 -4.70
CA VAL A 2 -7.96 -6.58 -6.08
C VAL A 2 -6.72 -5.76 -6.42
N ASP A 3 -6.06 -6.11 -7.52
CA ASP A 3 -4.92 -5.36 -8.04
C ASP A 3 -5.39 -4.47 -9.19
N ASP A 4 -4.73 -3.33 -9.39
CA ASP A 4 -4.99 -2.36 -10.46
C ASP A 4 -6.47 -2.01 -10.60
N ALA A 5 -7.12 -1.72 -9.47
CA ALA A 5 -8.57 -1.52 -9.41
C ALA A 5 -9.05 -0.40 -10.34
N ASP A 6 -8.24 0.61 -10.64
CA ASP A 6 -8.57 1.70 -11.57
C ASP A 6 -8.67 1.29 -13.04
N THR A 7 -8.27 0.06 -13.37
CA THR A 7 -8.37 -0.53 -14.72
C THR A 7 -9.64 -1.38 -14.90
N LEU A 8 -10.38 -1.65 -13.82
CA LEU A 8 -11.54 -2.53 -13.88
C LEU A 8 -12.74 -1.82 -14.52
N PRO A 9 -13.61 -2.57 -15.23
CA PRO A 9 -14.85 -2.01 -15.74
C PRO A 9 -15.85 -1.70 -14.61
N ALA A 10 -16.80 -0.81 -14.90
CA ALA A 10 -17.73 -0.27 -13.89
C ALA A 10 -18.68 -1.32 -13.29
N ASP A 11 -19.08 -2.32 -14.06
CA ASP A 11 -19.92 -3.45 -13.59
C ASP A 11 -19.17 -4.31 -12.55
N VAL A 12 -17.87 -4.53 -12.75
CA VAL A 12 -17.02 -5.22 -11.76
C VAL A 12 -16.94 -4.40 -10.45
N HIS A 13 -16.79 -3.08 -10.55
CA HIS A 13 -16.84 -2.22 -9.36
C HIS A 13 -18.18 -2.27 -8.63
N GLN A 14 -19.29 -2.39 -9.35
CA GLN A 14 -20.61 -2.56 -8.74
C GLN A 14 -20.69 -3.86 -7.93
N VAL A 15 -20.18 -4.97 -8.49
CA VAL A 15 -20.12 -6.26 -7.78
C VAL A 15 -19.22 -6.17 -6.53
N LEU A 16 -18.02 -5.59 -6.65
CA LEU A 16 -17.11 -5.41 -5.52
C LEU A 16 -17.75 -4.57 -4.40
N SER A 17 -18.44 -3.50 -4.76
CA SER A 17 -19.17 -2.66 -3.80
C SER A 17 -20.27 -3.44 -3.09
N GLY A 18 -21.00 -4.28 -3.81
CA GLY A 18 -22.00 -5.18 -3.23
C GLY A 18 -21.42 -6.20 -2.24
N LEU A 19 -20.24 -6.75 -2.52
CA LEU A 19 -19.55 -7.67 -1.60
C LEU A 19 -19.11 -6.96 -0.31
N VAL A 20 -18.51 -5.78 -0.42
CA VAL A 20 -18.09 -4.99 0.75
C VAL A 20 -19.30 -4.57 1.59
N ALA A 21 -20.40 -4.15 0.96
CA ALA A 21 -21.65 -3.82 1.65
C ALA A 21 -22.24 -5.01 2.43
N ARG A 22 -21.93 -6.24 2.02
CA ARG A 22 -22.32 -7.48 2.72
C ARG A 22 -21.32 -7.92 3.79
N GLY A 23 -20.31 -7.10 4.08
CA GLY A 23 -19.32 -7.34 5.13
C GLY A 23 -18.02 -8.00 4.67
N ALA A 24 -17.79 -8.15 3.36
CA ALA A 24 -16.50 -8.65 2.87
C ALA A 24 -15.39 -7.62 3.15
N ALA A 25 -14.25 -8.10 3.65
CA ALA A 25 -13.03 -7.29 3.72
C ALA A 25 -12.39 -7.19 2.32
N ALA A 26 -11.97 -5.98 1.94
CA ALA A 26 -11.31 -5.74 0.66
C ALA A 26 -10.04 -4.92 0.85
N VAL A 27 -9.01 -5.31 0.12
CA VAL A 27 -7.79 -4.53 -0.10
C VAL A 27 -7.69 -4.34 -1.60
N LEU A 28 -7.55 -3.08 -2.02
CA LEU A 28 -7.46 -2.67 -3.42
C LEU A 28 -6.16 -1.87 -3.59
N SER A 29 -5.42 -2.16 -4.65
CA SER A 29 -4.41 -1.24 -5.17
C SER A 29 -5.00 -0.43 -6.32
N ALA A 30 -4.49 0.78 -6.54
CA ALA A 30 -4.84 1.60 -7.69
C ALA A 30 -3.74 2.63 -7.93
N ALA A 31 -3.63 3.11 -9.16
CA ALA A 31 -2.78 4.24 -9.46
C ALA A 31 -3.36 5.55 -8.86
N PRO A 32 -2.54 6.43 -8.26
CA PRO A 32 -3.01 7.71 -7.79
C PRO A 32 -3.43 8.61 -8.96
N GLY A 33 -4.49 9.38 -8.78
CA GLY A 33 -4.91 10.35 -9.80
C GLY A 33 -6.19 11.10 -9.45
N PRO A 34 -6.44 12.25 -10.09
CA PRO A 34 -7.60 13.10 -9.80
C PRO A 34 -8.94 12.40 -10.07
N THR A 35 -8.94 11.41 -10.95
CA THR A 35 -10.15 10.63 -11.29
C THR A 35 -10.33 9.37 -10.46
N LEU A 36 -9.47 9.09 -9.48
CA LEU A 36 -9.49 7.84 -8.71
C LEU A 36 -10.86 7.57 -8.10
N MET A 37 -11.47 8.58 -7.48
CA MET A 37 -12.79 8.44 -6.85
C MET A 37 -13.92 8.20 -7.84
N ALA A 38 -13.76 8.65 -9.08
CA ALA A 38 -14.74 8.40 -10.14
C ALA A 38 -14.60 6.98 -10.72
N ARG A 39 -13.37 6.45 -10.79
CA ARG A 39 -13.10 5.12 -11.35
C ARG A 39 -13.24 4.00 -10.33
N VAL A 40 -12.87 4.25 -9.07
CA VAL A 40 -12.85 3.27 -8.00
C VAL A 40 -13.79 3.74 -6.88
N PRO A 41 -15.10 3.40 -6.92
CA PRO A 41 -16.07 3.89 -5.94
C PRO A 41 -15.73 3.58 -4.47
N LEU A 42 -15.14 2.40 -4.23
CA LEU A 42 -14.69 1.97 -2.89
C LEU A 42 -13.57 2.86 -2.32
N SER A 43 -12.89 3.65 -3.15
CA SER A 43 -11.89 4.61 -2.68
C SER A 43 -12.52 5.72 -1.83
N LEU A 44 -13.80 6.07 -2.02
CA LEU A 44 -14.50 7.04 -1.16
C LEU A 44 -14.61 6.53 0.28
N GLN A 45 -14.86 5.23 0.46
CA GLN A 45 -14.89 4.60 1.78
C GLN A 45 -13.49 4.56 2.40
N ALA A 46 -12.46 4.24 1.62
CA ALA A 46 -11.08 4.29 2.11
C ALA A 46 -10.72 5.72 2.59
N ARG A 47 -11.02 6.73 1.77
CA ARG A 47 -10.84 8.15 2.11
C ARG A 47 -11.60 8.55 3.37
N SER A 48 -12.86 8.13 3.53
CA SER A 48 -13.65 8.50 4.71
C SER A 48 -13.10 7.90 6.01
N THR A 49 -12.42 6.76 5.93
CA THR A 49 -11.73 6.18 7.10
C THR A 49 -10.38 6.83 7.40
N GLY A 50 -9.79 7.57 6.46
CA GLY A 50 -8.42 8.07 6.55
C GLY A 50 -7.35 6.97 6.62
N ARG A 51 -7.71 5.70 6.37
CA ARG A 51 -6.82 4.55 6.51
C ARG A 51 -6.39 4.02 5.15
N GLY A 52 -5.10 3.78 4.98
CA GLY A 52 -4.55 3.20 3.76
C GLY A 52 -3.03 3.24 3.69
N PHE A 53 -2.51 2.90 2.52
CA PHE A 53 -1.08 3.00 2.21
C PHE A 53 -0.88 3.86 0.97
N VAL A 54 0.15 4.69 0.98
CA VAL A 54 0.68 5.35 -0.22
C VAL A 54 2.09 4.83 -0.46
N LEU A 55 2.28 4.16 -1.59
CA LEU A 55 3.57 3.58 -1.97
C LEU A 55 4.30 4.50 -2.95
N ALA A 56 5.60 4.67 -2.73
CA ALA A 56 6.49 5.48 -3.55
C ALA A 56 5.89 6.87 -3.92
N PRO A 57 5.44 7.66 -2.92
CA PRO A 57 4.88 8.99 -3.18
C PRO A 57 5.92 9.86 -3.89
N ARG A 58 5.42 10.67 -4.82
CA ARG A 58 6.18 11.59 -5.68
C ARG A 58 5.96 13.05 -5.30
N SER A 59 4.89 13.34 -4.57
CA SER A 59 4.57 14.70 -4.10
C SER A 59 4.02 14.69 -2.67
N PRO A 60 4.23 15.78 -1.89
CA PRO A 60 3.61 15.92 -0.57
C PRO A 60 2.09 15.76 -0.58
N SER A 61 1.44 16.16 -1.69
CA SER A 61 -0.01 16.07 -1.90
C SER A 61 -0.52 14.66 -2.17
N ASP A 62 0.36 13.67 -2.38
CA ASP A 62 -0.08 12.29 -2.55
C ASP A 62 -0.74 11.73 -1.28
N GLY A 63 -0.48 12.35 -0.12
CA GLY A 63 -1.11 12.02 1.16
C GLY A 63 -2.48 12.67 1.36
N ASP A 64 -2.83 13.69 0.57
CA ASP A 64 -4.05 14.48 0.77
C ASP A 64 -5.31 13.59 0.65
N PHE A 65 -5.22 12.51 -0.14
CA PHE A 65 -6.29 11.51 -0.27
C PHE A 65 -6.68 10.87 1.08
N PHE A 66 -5.70 10.65 1.97
CA PHE A 66 -5.91 10.11 3.32
C PHE A 66 -5.89 11.19 4.41
N GLY A 67 -5.82 12.48 4.05
CA GLY A 67 -5.74 13.58 5.01
C GLY A 67 -4.36 13.77 5.64
N ALA A 68 -3.31 13.23 5.01
CA ALA A 68 -1.92 13.38 5.43
C ALA A 68 -1.14 14.33 4.51
N ARG A 69 -0.04 14.87 5.01
CA ARG A 69 0.96 15.60 4.21
C ARG A 69 2.30 14.93 4.39
N PHE A 70 2.93 14.52 3.29
CA PHE A 70 4.19 13.80 3.35
C PHE A 70 5.38 14.76 3.24
N ASP A 71 6.43 14.44 3.98
CA ASP A 71 7.73 15.08 3.87
C ASP A 71 8.64 14.22 3.00
N LEU A 72 9.00 14.73 1.82
CA LEU A 72 9.69 13.98 0.78
C LEU A 72 11.07 14.59 0.52
N ASP A 73 12.06 14.18 1.30
CA ASP A 73 13.45 14.60 1.14
C ASP A 73 14.24 13.77 0.12
N ALA A 74 13.65 12.69 -0.41
CA ALA A 74 14.32 11.72 -1.26
C ALA A 74 13.43 11.28 -2.43
N PRO A 75 14.04 10.87 -3.56
CA PRO A 75 13.30 10.30 -4.68
C PRO A 75 12.52 9.04 -4.28
N PRO A 76 11.44 8.69 -5.00
CA PRO A 76 10.64 7.51 -4.70
C PRO A 76 11.46 6.23 -4.80
N VAL A 77 11.45 5.42 -3.74
CA VAL A 77 12.14 4.12 -3.66
C VAL A 77 11.09 3.01 -3.65
N PRO A 78 11.22 1.94 -4.48
CA PRO A 78 10.32 0.80 -4.43
C PRO A 78 10.21 0.22 -3.02
N GLY A 79 8.99 -0.03 -2.55
CA GLY A 79 8.72 -0.54 -1.20
C GLY A 79 8.66 0.54 -0.11
N ARG A 80 9.24 1.73 -0.30
CA ARG A 80 9.07 2.85 0.64
C ARG A 80 7.68 3.48 0.46
N GLY A 81 7.05 3.87 1.56
CA GLY A 81 5.75 4.52 1.54
C GLY A 81 5.31 5.04 2.91
N TYR A 82 4.03 5.34 3.02
CA TYR A 82 3.40 5.77 4.27
C TYR A 82 2.19 4.90 4.58
N ALA A 83 2.08 4.45 5.82
CA ALA A 83 0.86 3.92 6.40
C ALA A 83 0.07 5.09 7.01
N CYS A 84 -1.15 5.31 6.53
CA CYS A 84 -2.01 6.39 6.98
C CYS A 84 -3.13 5.86 7.87
N ASP A 85 -3.44 6.61 8.92
CA ASP A 85 -4.64 6.49 9.72
C ASP A 85 -5.12 7.88 10.18
N PRO A 86 -6.28 8.00 10.86
CA PRO A 86 -6.77 9.28 11.34
C PRO A 86 -5.87 10.03 12.34
N ALA A 87 -4.92 9.36 12.98
CA ALA A 87 -3.97 9.97 13.91
C ALA A 87 -2.72 10.51 13.19
N GLY A 88 -2.42 10.00 11.99
CA GLY A 88 -1.36 10.55 11.15
C GLY A 88 -0.84 9.56 10.11
N ALA A 89 0.35 9.85 9.60
CA ALA A 89 1.06 8.99 8.66
C ALA A 89 2.42 8.58 9.22
N VAL A 90 2.72 7.28 9.13
CA VAL A 90 4.01 6.71 9.53
C VAL A 90 4.73 6.21 8.29
N GLU A 91 5.99 6.60 8.15
CA GLU A 91 6.83 6.09 7.07
C GLU A 91 7.11 4.60 7.27
N VAL A 92 7.00 3.82 6.19
CA VAL A 92 7.18 2.37 6.20
C VAL A 92 8.02 1.90 5.01
N HIS A 93 8.67 0.76 5.18
CA HIS A 93 9.26 -0.02 4.09
C HIS A 93 8.53 -1.37 3.99
N VAL A 94 7.80 -1.58 2.91
CA VAL A 94 7.05 -2.81 2.66
C VAL A 94 8.02 -3.93 2.33
N ALA A 95 7.89 -5.05 3.04
CA ALA A 95 8.71 -6.22 2.79
C ALA A 95 8.46 -6.76 1.37
N ARG A 96 9.55 -7.10 0.67
CA ARG A 96 9.46 -7.82 -0.60
C ARG A 96 9.04 -9.26 -0.33
N ALA A 97 7.88 -9.67 -0.84
CA ALA A 97 7.48 -11.06 -0.81
C ALA A 97 8.49 -11.91 -1.61
N ALA A 98 8.91 -13.03 -1.02
CA ALA A 98 9.76 -13.96 -1.74
C ALA A 98 8.97 -14.63 -2.89
N PRO A 99 9.62 -15.02 -3.99
CA PRO A 99 8.98 -15.80 -5.03
C PRO A 99 8.35 -17.07 -4.43
N GLY A 100 7.05 -17.29 -4.67
CA GLY A 100 6.33 -18.44 -4.12
C GLY A 100 5.84 -18.29 -2.67
N TRP A 101 5.96 -17.10 -2.08
CA TRP A 101 5.32 -16.84 -0.78
C TRP A 101 3.79 -16.88 -0.91
N ALA A 102 3.15 -17.63 -0.02
CA ALA A 102 1.71 -17.71 0.11
C ALA A 102 1.29 -17.25 1.52
N PRO A 103 0.10 -16.64 1.69
CA PRO A 103 -0.43 -16.29 3.00
C PRO A 103 -0.48 -17.53 3.90
N GLY A 104 0.08 -17.44 5.11
CA GLY A 104 0.18 -18.57 6.05
C GLY A 104 1.47 -19.37 5.97
N CYS A 105 2.29 -19.16 4.94
CA CYS A 105 3.68 -19.64 4.92
C CYS A 105 4.56 -18.57 5.59
N PRO A 106 5.39 -18.92 6.60
CA PRO A 106 6.35 -17.97 7.13
C PRO A 106 7.25 -17.48 5.98
N PRO A 107 7.57 -16.17 5.91
CA PRO A 107 8.47 -15.69 4.87
C PRO A 107 9.77 -16.50 4.97
N PRO A 108 10.39 -16.88 3.83
CA PRO A 108 11.69 -17.50 3.89
C PRO A 108 12.59 -16.54 4.64
N VAL A 109 13.16 -17.00 5.75
CA VAL A 109 14.18 -16.24 6.47
C VAL A 109 15.31 -16.03 5.48
N SER A 110 15.47 -14.81 4.99
CA SER A 110 16.74 -14.44 4.36
C SER A 110 17.82 -14.79 5.39
N PRO A 111 18.89 -15.51 5.02
CA PRO A 111 19.98 -15.75 5.95
C PRO A 111 20.44 -14.36 6.39
N THR A 112 20.22 -14.07 7.67
CA THR A 112 20.73 -12.87 8.33
C THR A 112 22.16 -12.72 7.86
N GLY A 113 22.46 -11.58 7.23
CA GLY A 113 23.73 -11.35 6.56
C GLY A 113 24.86 -11.91 7.40
N SER A 114 25.78 -12.65 6.77
CA SER A 114 26.93 -13.22 7.45
C SER A 114 27.66 -12.08 8.17
N ALA A 115 27.35 -11.89 9.45
CA ALA A 115 28.11 -11.03 10.31
C ALA A 115 29.46 -11.72 10.40
N ARG A 116 30.42 -11.22 9.62
CA ARG A 116 31.80 -11.62 9.74
C ARG A 116 32.19 -11.22 11.18
N PRO A 117 32.56 -12.17 12.06
CA PRO A 117 32.81 -11.84 13.45
C PRO A 117 34.01 -10.88 13.55
N PRO A 118 34.04 -9.99 14.55
CA PRO A 118 34.95 -8.85 14.63
C PRO A 118 36.44 -9.20 14.82
N TRP A 119 36.82 -10.48 14.79
CA TRP A 119 38.20 -10.94 14.91
C TRP A 119 38.83 -11.39 13.58
N ALA A 120 38.09 -11.31 12.46
CA ALA A 120 38.64 -11.65 11.15
C ALA A 120 39.49 -10.51 10.58
N GLU A 121 40.71 -10.35 11.10
CA GLU A 121 41.82 -9.61 10.46
C GLU A 121 42.52 -10.49 9.39
N PRO A 122 43.27 -9.88 8.43
CA PRO A 122 43.62 -10.49 7.14
C PRO A 122 44.64 -11.64 7.20
#